data_AF-A0A139XHU0-F1
#
_entry.id   AF-A0A139XHU0-F1
#
_cell.length_a   1.000
_cell.length_b   1.000
_cell.length_c   1.000
_cell.angle_alpha   90.00
_cell.angle_beta   90.00
_cell.angle_gamma   90.00
#
_symmetry.space_group_name_H-M   'P 1'
#
loop_
_entity.id
_entity.type
_entity.pdbx_description
1 polymer ?
#
loop_
_entity_poly.entity_id
_entity_poly.type
_entity_poly.pdbx_seq_one_letter_code
_entity_poly.pdbx_strand_id
1 'polypeptide(L)'
;MDTSHMPRRKFSRLTNDQKQALRGELDAKVPVTDLAKKYGVSRRTIYNLKNRWEERLPQSRSKVLTVRVSAEDMERLDALAKDLDLSRANTARRVLLYAAGVYHIEPPEAGEIADLTKEVSAIGQNVNQAVRAMNTAVLRGQKIPRLHLDQLADQLHEIAQHNDQVRSLIVRRAQQQRTHVNQIIKVMKSNKEEAVSE
;
A
#
# COMPACT_ATOMS: atom_id res chain seq x y z
N MET A 1 -18.39 15.87 49.09
CA MET A 1 -18.44 15.68 47.64
C MET A 1 -17.39 16.58 47.04
N ASP A 2 -16.29 16.03 46.54
CA ASP A 2 -15.30 16.83 45.80
C ASP A 2 -14.91 16.04 44.56
N THR A 3 -15.57 16.35 43.44
CA THR A 3 -15.25 15.79 42.14
C THR A 3 -14.18 16.66 41.50
N SER A 4 -12.93 16.39 41.86
CA SER A 4 -11.74 16.97 41.24
C SER A 4 -11.81 16.84 39.72
N HIS A 5 -12.12 17.95 39.04
CA HIS A 5 -12.12 18.04 37.60
C HIS A 5 -10.67 17.98 37.09
N MET A 6 -10.22 16.79 36.67
CA MET A 6 -8.88 16.66 36.07
C MET A 6 -8.80 17.51 34.79
N PRO A 7 -7.80 18.41 34.66
CA PRO A 7 -7.63 19.21 33.46
C PRO A 7 -7.29 18.29 32.29
N ARG A 8 -8.08 18.37 31.20
CA ARG A 8 -7.81 17.63 29.97
C ARG A 8 -6.44 18.03 29.43
N ARG A 9 -5.49 17.08 29.45
CA ARG A 9 -4.13 17.25 28.90
C ARG A 9 -4.23 17.72 27.44
N LYS A 10 -3.76 18.94 27.14
CA LYS A 10 -3.68 19.45 25.77
C LYS A 10 -2.62 18.65 25.03
N PHE A 11 -3.04 17.79 24.11
CA PHE A 11 -2.11 17.03 23.27
C PHE A 11 -1.44 17.95 22.26
N SER A 12 -0.11 17.87 22.18
CA SER A 12 0.69 18.65 21.24
C SER A 12 0.51 18.13 19.80
N ARG A 13 0.66 19.00 18.80
CA ARG A 13 0.79 18.57 17.40
C ARG A 13 2.25 18.25 17.12
N LEU A 14 2.52 17.05 16.63
CA LEU A 14 3.87 16.63 16.22
C LEU A 14 4.38 17.46 15.03
N THR A 15 5.59 17.98 15.16
CA THR A 15 6.33 18.57 14.03
C THR A 15 6.84 17.49 13.08
N ASN A 16 7.34 17.86 11.90
CA ASN A 16 7.83 16.87 10.94
C ASN A 16 9.10 16.15 11.43
N ASP A 17 9.99 16.84 12.12
CA ASP A 17 11.20 16.23 12.70
C ASP A 17 10.84 15.22 13.80
N GLN A 18 9.85 15.56 14.63
CA GLN A 18 9.33 14.65 15.66
C GLN A 18 8.66 13.41 15.06
N LYS A 19 7.99 13.54 13.90
CA LYS A 19 7.42 12.39 13.18
C LYS A 19 8.51 11.46 12.66
N GLN A 20 9.62 12.00 12.16
CA GLN A 20 10.74 11.20 11.65
C GLN A 20 11.45 10.45 12.79
N ALA A 21 11.69 11.10 13.92
CA ALA A 21 12.26 10.47 15.12
C ALA A 21 11.33 9.38 15.69
N LEU A 22 10.02 9.67 15.79
CA LEU A 22 9.01 8.72 16.24
C LEU A 22 8.98 7.44 15.39
N ARG A 23 9.20 7.56 14.07
CA ARG A 23 9.26 6.41 13.16
C ARG A 23 10.43 5.48 13.50
N GLY A 24 11.62 6.03 13.68
CA GLY A 24 12.81 5.24 14.05
C GLY A 24 12.64 4.53 15.41
N GLU A 25 11.99 5.18 16.37
CA GLU A 25 11.72 4.57 17.69
C GLU A 25 10.65 3.48 17.64
N LEU A 26 9.66 3.59 16.74
CA LEU A 26 8.69 2.53 16.48
C LEU A 26 9.33 1.31 15.80
N ASP A 27 10.25 1.53 14.86
CA ASP A 27 11.02 0.47 14.20
C ASP A 27 11.93 -0.26 15.21
N ALA A 28 12.46 0.48 16.19
CA ALA A 28 13.17 -0.06 17.36
C ALA A 28 12.26 -0.75 18.39
N LYS A 29 10.96 -0.90 18.09
CA LYS A 29 9.94 -1.56 18.94
C LYS A 29 9.75 -0.93 20.32
N VAL A 30 10.02 0.37 20.47
CA VAL A 30 9.73 1.10 21.72
C VAL A 30 8.22 1.08 21.99
N PRO A 31 7.77 0.82 23.24
CA PRO A 31 6.35 0.76 23.56
C PRO A 31 5.61 2.08 23.25
N VAL A 32 4.45 1.98 22.61
CA VAL A 32 3.62 3.14 22.21
C VAL A 32 3.18 3.98 23.41
N THR A 33 3.06 3.38 24.60
CA THR A 33 2.78 4.09 25.85
C THR A 33 3.87 5.08 26.23
N ASP A 34 5.12 4.73 25.97
CA ASP A 34 6.28 5.54 26.36
C ASP A 34 6.51 6.63 25.33
N LEU A 35 6.30 6.31 24.05
CA LEU A 35 6.29 7.28 22.96
C LEU A 35 5.18 8.34 23.14
N ALA A 36 3.98 7.94 23.57
CA ALA A 36 2.88 8.88 23.81
C ALA A 36 3.22 9.89 24.92
N LYS A 37 3.87 9.41 25.99
CA LYS A 37 4.36 10.26 27.09
C LYS A 37 5.49 11.18 26.61
N LYS A 38 6.49 10.62 25.93
CA LYS A 38 7.67 11.33 25.41
C LYS A 38 7.31 12.49 24.49
N TYR A 39 6.38 12.25 23.57
CA TYR A 39 5.97 13.23 22.56
C TYR A 39 4.76 14.08 22.97
N GLY A 40 4.19 13.89 24.16
CA GLY A 40 3.04 14.65 24.63
C GLY A 40 1.78 14.48 23.77
N VAL A 41 1.60 13.29 23.18
CA VAL A 41 0.49 12.96 22.28
C VAL A 41 -0.32 11.78 22.79
N SER A 42 -1.54 11.62 22.27
CA SER A 42 -2.36 10.46 22.61
C SER A 42 -1.81 9.19 21.95
N ARG A 43 -2.03 8.02 22.58
CA ARG A 43 -1.73 6.71 21.95
C ARG A 43 -2.43 6.57 20.59
N ARG A 44 -3.65 7.07 20.47
CA ARG A 44 -4.43 7.11 19.22
C ARG A 44 -3.73 7.92 18.13
N THR A 45 -3.08 9.03 18.47
CA THR A 45 -2.31 9.83 17.52
C THR A 45 -1.15 9.03 16.93
N ILE A 46 -0.46 8.24 17.77
CA ILE A 46 0.65 7.38 17.33
C ILE A 46 0.14 6.25 16.43
N TYR A 47 -0.93 5.54 16.83
CA TYR A 47 -1.53 4.51 15.97
C TYR A 47 -2.06 5.07 14.65
N ASN A 48 -2.70 6.24 14.65
CA ASN A 48 -3.16 6.87 13.41
C ASN A 48 -2.01 7.28 12.48
N LEU A 49 -0.85 7.67 13.04
CA LEU A 49 0.35 7.96 12.25
C LEU A 49 0.99 6.69 11.71
N LYS A 50 1.10 5.65 12.55
CA LYS A 50 1.60 4.33 12.16
C LYS A 50 0.75 3.75 11.03
N ASN A 51 -0.56 3.70 11.19
CA ASN A 51 -1.49 3.24 10.16
C ASN A 51 -1.35 4.08 8.89
N ARG A 52 -1.22 5.41 8.99
CA ARG A 52 -0.96 6.25 7.80
C ARG A 52 0.38 6.01 7.13
N TRP A 53 1.40 5.55 7.85
CA TRP A 53 2.69 5.18 7.26
C TRP A 53 2.67 3.79 6.65
N GLU A 54 1.88 2.87 7.22
CA GLU A 54 1.62 1.54 6.67
C GLU A 54 0.70 1.61 5.45
N GLU A 55 -0.27 2.55 5.43
CA GLU A 55 -1.14 2.87 4.29
C GLU A 55 -0.42 3.71 3.22
N ARG A 56 0.57 4.53 3.59
CA ARG A 56 1.42 5.22 2.59
C ARG A 56 2.41 4.24 1.99
N LEU A 57 2.17 3.87 0.74
CA LEU A 57 3.23 3.42 -0.17
C LEU A 57 4.49 4.30 0.01
N PRO A 58 5.71 3.73 0.00
CA PRO A 58 6.95 4.42 0.37
C PRO A 58 7.23 5.60 -0.56
N GLN A 59 6.77 6.79 -0.19
CA GLN A 59 6.79 8.01 -1.01
C GLN A 59 7.81 9.06 -0.55
N SER A 60 8.70 8.78 0.42
CA SER A 60 9.80 9.72 0.72
C SER A 60 10.96 9.50 -0.27
N ARG A 61 10.80 10.05 -1.48
CA ARG A 61 11.83 10.10 -2.53
C ARG A 61 12.93 11.08 -2.10
N SER A 62 14.00 10.59 -1.46
CA SER A 62 15.07 11.42 -0.87
C SER A 62 16.39 11.42 -1.65
N LYS A 63 16.47 10.72 -2.79
CA LYS A 63 17.67 10.57 -3.61
C LYS A 63 17.43 11.05 -5.04
N VAL A 64 18.43 11.71 -5.63
CA VAL A 64 18.41 12.25 -7.00
C VAL A 64 19.35 11.44 -7.88
N LEU A 65 18.86 11.01 -9.04
CA LEU A 65 19.66 10.39 -10.11
C LEU A 65 19.82 11.42 -11.24
N THR A 66 21.05 11.70 -11.66
CA THR A 66 21.35 12.58 -12.79
C THR A 66 22.07 11.78 -13.87
N VAL A 67 21.56 11.82 -15.11
CA VAL A 67 22.13 11.12 -16.27
C VAL A 67 22.24 12.11 -17.42
N ARG A 68 23.37 12.14 -18.10
CA ARG A 68 23.52 12.87 -19.37
C ARG A 68 23.06 11.97 -20.50
N VAL A 69 22.22 12.49 -21.37
CA VAL A 69 21.67 11.80 -22.54
C VAL A 69 21.86 12.68 -23.77
N SER A 70 21.83 12.07 -24.95
CA SER A 70 21.83 12.82 -26.21
C SER A 70 20.53 13.63 -26.36
N ALA A 71 20.51 14.60 -27.27
CA ALA A 71 19.28 15.34 -27.59
C ALA A 71 18.20 14.38 -28.15
N GLU A 72 18.59 13.45 -29.01
CA GLU A 72 17.70 12.46 -29.61
C GLU A 72 17.07 11.53 -28.55
N ASP A 73 17.85 11.05 -27.58
CA ASP A 73 17.33 10.21 -26.50
C ASP A 73 16.37 10.98 -25.58
N MET A 74 16.63 12.28 -25.37
CA MET A 74 15.74 13.14 -24.60
C MET A 74 14.40 13.32 -25.33
N GLU A 75 14.41 13.54 -26.64
CA GLU A 75 13.19 13.65 -27.45
C GLU A 75 12.38 12.35 -27.46
N ARG A 76 13.04 11.19 -27.58
CA ARG A 76 12.37 9.88 -27.48
C ARG A 76 11.69 9.68 -26.12
N LEU A 77 12.35 10.09 -25.03
CA LEU A 77 11.78 10.03 -23.69
C LEU A 77 10.57 10.96 -23.55
N ASP A 78 10.63 12.15 -24.16
CA ASP A 78 9.54 13.12 -24.16
C ASP A 78 8.32 12.64 -24.94
N ALA A 79 8.53 12.03 -26.11
CA ALA A 79 7.47 11.39 -26.89
C ALA A 79 6.78 10.30 -26.08
N LEU A 80 7.56 9.40 -25.45
CA LEU A 80 7.02 8.35 -24.58
C LEU A 80 6.24 8.93 -23.38
N ALA A 81 6.73 10.02 -22.79
CA ALA A 81 6.04 10.67 -21.68
C ALA A 81 4.69 11.26 -22.09
N LYS A 82 4.63 11.84 -23.29
CA LYS A 82 3.41 12.38 -23.88
C LYS A 82 2.40 11.28 -24.19
N ASP A 83 2.83 10.17 -24.79
CA ASP A 83 1.96 9.03 -25.12
C ASP A 83 1.34 8.40 -23.87
N LEU A 84 2.06 8.41 -22.74
CA LEU A 84 1.60 7.85 -21.47
C LEU A 84 0.85 8.86 -20.59
N ASP A 85 0.70 10.11 -21.01
CA ASP A 85 0.17 11.22 -20.20
C ASP A 85 0.87 11.34 -18.82
N LEU A 86 2.20 11.26 -18.82
CA LEU A 86 3.04 11.33 -17.63
C LEU A 86 4.07 12.44 -17.76
N SER A 87 4.51 12.98 -16.62
CA SER A 87 5.70 13.83 -16.62
C SER A 87 6.94 13.01 -17.00
N ARG A 88 7.87 13.64 -17.72
CA ARG A 88 9.19 13.06 -18.07
C ARG A 88 9.86 12.34 -16.89
N ALA A 89 9.86 12.96 -15.71
CA ALA A 89 10.44 12.39 -14.50
C ALA A 89 9.70 11.14 -14.01
N ASN A 90 8.36 11.11 -14.10
CA ASN A 90 7.58 9.92 -13.76
C ASN A 90 7.78 8.80 -14.79
N THR A 91 7.87 9.13 -16.08
CA THR A 91 8.17 8.18 -17.16
C THR A 91 9.54 7.54 -16.96
N ALA A 92 10.59 8.36 -16.83
CA ALA A 92 11.96 7.88 -16.59
C ALA A 92 12.04 6.99 -15.34
N ARG A 93 11.38 7.39 -14.25
CA ARG A 93 11.30 6.60 -13.03
C ARG A 93 10.60 5.25 -13.25
N ARG A 94 9.47 5.23 -13.95
CA ARG A 94 8.73 3.99 -14.23
C ARG A 94 9.57 3.04 -15.07
N VAL A 95 10.19 3.54 -16.14
CA VAL A 95 11.09 2.75 -16.99
C VAL A 95 12.24 2.17 -16.18
N LEU A 96 12.89 2.99 -15.34
CA LEU A 96 14.00 2.55 -14.49
C LEU A 96 13.57 1.48 -13.47
N LEU A 97 12.44 1.67 -12.79
CA LEU A 97 11.92 0.71 -11.83
C LEU A 97 11.47 -0.58 -12.51
N TYR A 98 10.84 -0.48 -13.67
CA TYR A 98 10.43 -1.61 -14.50
C TYR A 98 11.65 -2.43 -14.94
N ALA A 99 12.70 -1.78 -15.44
CA ALA A 99 13.96 -2.42 -15.81
C ALA A 99 14.66 -3.07 -14.60
N ALA A 100 14.54 -2.48 -13.41
CA ALA A 100 15.04 -3.05 -12.16
C ALA A 100 14.17 -4.21 -11.61
N GLY A 101 13.08 -4.58 -12.28
CA GLY A 101 12.14 -5.61 -11.82
C GLY A 101 11.29 -5.18 -10.63
N VAL A 102 11.23 -3.87 -10.33
CA VAL A 102 10.37 -3.32 -9.28
C VAL A 102 8.99 -3.05 -9.87
N TYR A 103 8.03 -3.92 -9.52
CA TYR A 103 6.65 -3.78 -9.95
C TYR A 103 6.03 -2.49 -9.40
N HIS A 104 5.43 -1.69 -10.28
CA HIS A 104 4.48 -0.65 -9.94
C HIS A 104 3.17 -1.01 -10.61
N ILE A 105 2.12 -1.19 -9.80
CA ILE A 105 0.74 -1.31 -10.29
C ILE A 105 0.43 -0.04 -11.08
N GLU A 106 0.02 -0.17 -12.35
CA GLU A 106 -0.30 0.99 -13.17
C GLU A 106 -1.54 1.73 -12.63
N PRO A 107 -1.71 3.06 -12.88
CA PRO A 107 -2.90 3.80 -12.48
C PRO A 107 -4.25 3.23 -12.97
N PRO A 108 -4.42 2.76 -14.22
CA PRO A 108 -5.66 2.08 -14.63
C PRO A 108 -5.87 0.74 -13.91
N GLU A 109 -4.80 -0.01 -13.62
CA GLU A 109 -4.86 -1.26 -12.84
C GLU A 109 -5.19 -0.98 -11.36
N ALA A 110 -4.81 0.18 -10.83
CA ALA A 110 -5.21 0.62 -9.51
C ALA A 110 -6.71 0.93 -9.42
N GLY A 111 -7.38 1.25 -10.54
CA GLY A 111 -8.84 1.43 -10.61
C GLY A 111 -9.58 0.12 -10.43
N GLU A 112 -9.24 -0.89 -11.24
CA GLU A 112 -9.84 -2.23 -11.16
C GLU A 112 -9.56 -2.91 -9.81
N ILE A 113 -8.31 -2.81 -9.32
CA ILE A 113 -7.96 -3.31 -7.98
C ILE A 113 -8.66 -2.49 -6.89
N ALA A 114 -8.83 -1.18 -7.04
CA ALA A 114 -9.58 -0.37 -6.08
C ALA A 114 -11.07 -0.73 -6.08
N ASP A 115 -11.66 -1.02 -7.23
CA ASP A 115 -13.06 -1.43 -7.33
C ASP A 115 -13.27 -2.83 -6.74
N LEU A 116 -12.37 -3.78 -7.01
CA LEU A 116 -12.33 -5.07 -6.33
C LEU A 116 -12.12 -4.91 -4.80
N THR A 117 -11.28 -3.95 -4.38
CA THR A 117 -11.05 -3.66 -2.95
C THR A 117 -12.29 -3.05 -2.29
N LYS A 118 -13.05 -2.21 -3.02
CA LYS A 118 -14.33 -1.66 -2.54
C LYS A 118 -15.36 -2.77 -2.39
N GLU A 119 -15.44 -3.69 -3.35
CA GLU A 119 -16.34 -4.82 -3.31
C GLU A 119 -16.02 -5.74 -2.12
N VAL A 120 -14.74 -6.10 -1.94
CA VAL A 120 -14.28 -6.86 -0.75
C VAL A 120 -14.56 -6.10 0.55
N SER A 121 -14.39 -4.78 0.56
CA SER A 121 -14.71 -3.95 1.73
C SER A 121 -16.20 -3.94 2.06
N ALA A 122 -17.07 -3.91 1.05
CA ALA A 122 -18.53 -3.99 1.21
C ALA A 122 -18.94 -5.36 1.78
N ILE A 123 -18.35 -6.45 1.28
CA ILE A 123 -18.61 -7.78 1.82
C ILE A 123 -18.09 -7.88 3.27
N GLY A 124 -16.91 -7.34 3.57
CA GLY A 124 -16.39 -7.28 4.94
C GLY A 124 -17.25 -6.46 5.90
N GLN A 125 -17.91 -5.41 5.42
CA GLN A 125 -18.90 -4.66 6.20
C GLN A 125 -20.14 -5.50 6.49
N ASN A 126 -20.63 -6.26 5.51
CA ASN A 126 -21.78 -7.17 5.68
C ASN A 126 -21.48 -8.29 6.69
N VAL A 127 -20.30 -8.91 6.59
CA VAL A 127 -19.81 -9.91 7.56
C VAL A 127 -19.77 -9.32 8.97
N ASN A 128 -19.22 -8.11 9.13
CA ASN A 128 -19.17 -7.45 10.43
C ASN A 128 -20.56 -7.08 10.97
N GLN A 129 -21.54 -6.80 10.11
CA GLN A 129 -22.92 -6.57 10.53
C GLN A 129 -23.59 -7.87 10.99
N ALA A 130 -23.40 -8.96 10.25
CA ALA A 130 -23.89 -10.29 10.63
C ALA A 130 -23.32 -10.72 12.00
N VAL A 131 -22.01 -10.60 12.20
CA VAL A 131 -21.36 -10.89 13.48
C VAL A 131 -21.90 -10.00 14.61
N ARG A 132 -22.13 -8.71 14.36
CA ARG A 132 -22.73 -7.81 15.36
C ARG A 132 -24.18 -8.18 15.70
N ALA A 133 -24.98 -8.55 14.71
CA ALA A 133 -26.34 -9.01 14.91
C ALA A 133 -26.37 -10.31 15.74
N MET A 134 -25.47 -11.25 15.44
CA MET A 134 -25.29 -12.49 16.19
C MET A 134 -24.85 -12.24 17.63
N ASN A 135 -23.84 -11.38 17.84
CA ASN A 135 -23.39 -11.01 19.19
C ASN A 135 -24.52 -10.34 19.98
N THR A 136 -25.36 -9.54 19.33
CA THR A 136 -26.52 -8.90 19.95
C THR A 136 -27.61 -9.92 20.32
N ALA A 137 -27.85 -10.92 19.47
CA ALA A 137 -28.77 -12.01 19.76
C ALA A 137 -28.29 -12.85 20.96
N VAL A 138 -27.00 -13.18 21.01
CA VAL A 138 -26.37 -13.88 22.15
C VAL A 138 -26.49 -13.08 23.44
N LEU A 139 -26.17 -11.77 23.41
CA LEU A 139 -26.31 -10.88 24.58
C LEU A 139 -27.76 -10.77 25.07
N ARG A 140 -28.75 -10.95 24.19
CA ARG A 140 -30.18 -10.98 24.54
C ARG A 140 -30.69 -12.37 24.92
N GLY A 141 -29.82 -13.38 24.99
CA GLY A 141 -30.19 -14.77 25.28
C GLY A 141 -31.02 -15.44 24.18
N GLN A 142 -31.03 -14.87 22.97
CA GLN A 142 -31.76 -15.41 21.83
C GLN A 142 -30.92 -16.47 21.11
N LYS A 143 -31.58 -17.52 20.59
CA LYS A 143 -30.91 -18.51 19.73
C LYS A 143 -30.54 -17.86 18.41
N ILE A 144 -29.30 -18.04 17.97
CA ILE A 144 -28.86 -17.64 16.64
C ILE A 144 -29.55 -18.54 15.61
N PRO A 145 -30.27 -17.99 14.62
CA PRO A 145 -30.85 -18.78 13.53
C PRO A 145 -29.74 -19.46 12.71
N ARG A 146 -29.87 -20.77 12.45
CA ARG A 146 -28.94 -21.51 11.57
C ARG A 146 -28.77 -20.87 10.20
N LEU A 147 -29.86 -20.34 9.63
CA LEU A 147 -29.84 -19.61 8.37
C LEU A 147 -28.82 -18.46 8.35
N HIS A 148 -28.63 -17.75 9.47
CA HIS A 148 -27.66 -16.66 9.55
C HIS A 148 -26.21 -17.16 9.65
N LEU A 149 -26.01 -18.36 10.20
CA LEU A 149 -24.69 -19.02 10.24
C LEU A 149 -24.30 -19.53 8.85
N ASP A 150 -25.25 -20.12 8.14
CA ASP A 150 -25.05 -20.64 6.78
C ASP A 150 -24.76 -19.49 5.79
N GLN A 151 -25.55 -18.41 5.85
CA GLN A 151 -25.30 -17.19 5.05
C GLN A 151 -23.92 -16.56 5.33
N LEU A 152 -23.48 -16.56 6.59
CA LEU A 152 -22.15 -16.06 6.95
C LEU A 152 -21.03 -16.96 6.41
N ALA A 153 -21.22 -18.28 6.47
CA ALA A 153 -20.26 -19.24 5.95
C ALA A 153 -20.11 -19.13 4.42
N ASP A 154 -21.22 -18.98 3.70
CA ASP A 154 -21.24 -18.80 2.25
C ASP A 154 -20.54 -17.50 1.83
N GLN A 155 -20.84 -16.38 2.50
CA GLN A 155 -20.19 -15.10 2.24
C GLN A 155 -18.69 -15.13 2.51
N LEU A 156 -18.25 -15.82 3.56
CA LEU A 156 -16.82 -15.97 3.86
C LEU A 156 -16.11 -16.85 2.82
N HIS A 157 -16.78 -17.88 2.32
CA HIS A 157 -16.24 -18.74 1.26
C HIS A 157 -16.08 -17.96 -0.06
N GLU A 158 -17.06 -17.14 -0.41
CA GLU A 158 -17.02 -16.27 -1.59
C GLU A 158 -15.88 -15.23 -1.50
N ILE A 159 -15.65 -14.61 -0.33
CA ILE A 159 -14.51 -13.71 -0.11
C ILE A 159 -13.17 -14.42 -0.30
N ALA A 160 -13.05 -15.66 0.19
CA ALA A 160 -11.81 -16.43 0.06
C ALA A 160 -11.50 -16.72 -1.42
N GLN A 161 -12.50 -17.14 -2.19
CA GLN A 161 -12.35 -17.41 -3.63
C GLN A 161 -11.93 -16.15 -4.42
N HIS A 162 -12.56 -15.01 -4.17
CA HIS A 162 -12.19 -13.75 -4.82
C HIS A 162 -10.78 -13.29 -4.46
N ASN A 163 -10.37 -13.46 -3.20
CA ASN A 163 -9.00 -13.14 -2.77
C ASN A 163 -7.95 -14.01 -3.47
N ASP A 164 -8.21 -15.30 -3.62
CA ASP A 164 -7.30 -16.22 -4.31
C ASP A 164 -7.19 -15.90 -5.80
N GLN A 165 -8.31 -15.53 -6.44
CA GLN A 165 -8.32 -15.07 -7.83
C GLN A 165 -7.48 -13.81 -8.02
N VAL A 166 -7.68 -12.78 -7.18
CA VAL A 166 -6.88 -11.54 -7.24
C VAL A 166 -5.39 -11.82 -7.01
N ARG A 167 -5.05 -12.65 -6.01
CA ARG A 167 -3.66 -13.07 -5.76
C ARG A 167 -3.05 -13.77 -6.97
N SER A 168 -3.78 -14.70 -7.58
CA SER A 168 -3.30 -15.46 -8.74
C SER A 168 -3.03 -14.57 -9.95
N LEU A 169 -3.89 -13.57 -10.20
CA LEU A 169 -3.74 -12.60 -11.27
C LEU A 169 -2.50 -11.73 -11.06
N ILE A 170 -2.31 -11.21 -9.84
CA ILE A 170 -1.13 -10.41 -9.49
C ILE A 170 0.16 -11.22 -9.68
N VAL A 171 0.18 -12.47 -9.20
CA VAL A 171 1.36 -13.36 -9.33
C VAL A 171 1.67 -13.66 -10.79
N ARG A 172 0.66 -14.08 -11.58
CA ARG A 172 0.84 -14.42 -13.00
C ARG A 172 1.37 -13.23 -13.80
N ARG A 173 0.81 -12.04 -13.57
CA ARG A 173 1.19 -10.82 -14.29
C ARG A 173 2.58 -10.33 -13.90
N ALA A 174 2.94 -10.39 -12.61
CA ALA A 174 4.31 -10.15 -12.16
C ALA A 174 5.32 -11.10 -12.81
N GLN A 175 4.93 -12.36 -13.01
CA GLN A 175 5.79 -13.38 -13.62
C GLN A 175 5.96 -13.18 -15.14
N GLN A 176 4.89 -12.82 -15.86
CA GLN A 176 4.95 -12.44 -17.27
C GLN A 176 5.85 -11.22 -17.49
N GLN A 177 5.71 -10.21 -16.65
CA GLN A 177 6.52 -8.99 -16.70
C GLN A 177 8.00 -9.28 -16.44
N ARG A 178 8.32 -10.12 -15.45
CA ARG A 178 9.69 -10.53 -15.15
C ARG A 178 10.35 -11.24 -16.34
N THR A 179 9.59 -12.06 -17.06
CA THR A 179 10.05 -12.70 -18.30
C THR A 179 10.39 -11.66 -19.37
N HIS A 180 9.52 -10.65 -19.55
CA HIS A 180 9.75 -9.59 -20.52
C HIS A 180 10.98 -8.72 -20.18
N VAL A 181 11.16 -8.35 -18.90
CA VAL A 181 12.36 -7.64 -18.43
C VAL A 181 13.62 -8.47 -18.66
N ASN A 182 13.58 -9.78 -18.40
CA ASN A 182 14.72 -10.66 -18.68
C ASN A 182 15.07 -10.73 -20.17
N GLN A 183 14.09 -10.66 -21.07
CA GLN A 183 14.33 -10.59 -22.51
C GLN A 183 15.04 -9.28 -22.89
N ILE A 184 14.60 -8.15 -22.36
CA ILE A 184 15.25 -6.85 -22.57
C ILE A 184 16.70 -6.89 -22.07
N ILE A 185 16.94 -7.41 -20.87
CA ILE A 185 18.29 -7.55 -20.31
C ILE A 185 19.17 -8.46 -21.19
N LYS A 186 18.60 -9.54 -21.75
CA LYS A 186 19.33 -10.42 -22.66
C LYS A 186 19.77 -9.67 -23.93
N VAL A 187 18.90 -8.88 -24.53
CA VAL A 187 19.22 -8.04 -25.70
C VAL A 187 20.29 -6.99 -25.35
N MET A 188 20.20 -6.36 -24.18
CA MET A 188 21.23 -5.41 -23.73
C MET A 188 22.60 -6.07 -23.54
N LYS A 189 22.64 -7.34 -23.12
CA LYS A 189 23.88 -8.11 -22.97
C LYS A 189 24.49 -8.51 -24.31
N SER A 190 23.67 -8.97 -25.26
CA SER A 190 24.17 -9.33 -26.60
C SER A 190 24.76 -8.13 -27.34
N ASN A 191 24.12 -6.96 -27.26
CA ASN A 191 24.64 -5.74 -27.88
C ASN A 191 25.97 -5.27 -27.26
N LYS A 192 26.26 -5.67 -26.01
CA LYS A 192 27.53 -5.38 -25.34
C LYS A 192 28.67 -6.30 -25.80
N GLU A 193 28.37 -7.53 -26.23
CA GLU A 193 29.36 -8.48 -26.75
C GLU A 193 29.78 -8.13 -28.19
N GLU A 194 28.84 -7.61 -29.00
CA GLU A 194 29.12 -7.09 -30.34
C GLU A 194 29.99 -5.82 -30.30
N ALA A 195 29.72 -4.87 -29.39
CA ALA A 195 30.49 -3.63 -29.25
C ALA A 195 31.91 -3.79 -28.65
N VAL A 196 32.28 -4.99 -28.18
CA VAL A 196 33.62 -5.31 -27.64
C VAL A 196 34.45 -6.12 -28.67
N SER A 197 33.83 -6.50 -29.79
CA SER A 197 34.45 -7.30 -30.86
C SER A 197 34.85 -6.46 -32.09
N GLU A 198 34.60 -5.15 -32.06
CA GLU A 198 35.15 -4.11 -32.97
C GLU A 198 36.28 -3.33 -32.29
#